data_AF-A0A7L3J123-F1
#
_entry.id   AF-A0A7L3J123-F1
#
_cell.length_a   1.000
_cell.length_b   1.000
_cell.length_c   1.000
_cell.angle_alpha   90.00
_cell.angle_beta   90.00
_cell.angle_gamma   90.00
#
_symmetry.space_group_name_H-M   'P 1'
#
loop_
_entity.id
_entity.type
_entity.pdbx_description
1 polymer ?
#
loop_
_entity_poly.entity_id
_entity_poly.type
_entity_poly.pdbx_seq_one_letter_code
_entity_poly.pdbx_strand_id
1 'polypeptide(L)'
;ITENQRQRRNLRLRGQRQFDICILISNDEDETRDNDVYVTDTVPSGTVSCPICMDGYSEIVQSGRLIVSTKCGHVFCSQCLRDSLRNANSCPTCRKKLTHRQYHPIYI
;
A
#
# COMPACT_ATOMS: atom_id res chain seq x y z
N ILE A 1 29.89 -22.94 -30.59
CA ILE A 1 28.56 -22.47 -30.09
C ILE A 1 28.88 -21.47 -28.99
N THR A 2 28.90 -20.18 -29.34
CA THR A 2 29.49 -19.12 -28.52
C THR A 2 28.56 -18.67 -27.40
N GLU A 3 29.08 -18.83 -26.20
CA GLU A 3 28.69 -18.23 -24.93
C GLU A 3 28.61 -16.69 -25.06
N ASN A 4 27.49 -16.09 -24.66
CA ASN A 4 27.42 -14.64 -24.44
C ASN A 4 26.47 -14.28 -23.31
N GLN A 5 27.04 -14.24 -22.10
CA GLN A 5 26.54 -13.49 -20.97
C GLN A 5 26.29 -12.02 -21.37
N ARG A 6 25.05 -11.53 -21.29
CA ARG A 6 24.80 -10.07 -21.24
C ARG A 6 23.73 -9.69 -20.23
N GLN A 7 24.24 -9.34 -19.05
CA GLN A 7 23.92 -8.15 -18.27
C GLN A 7 22.54 -8.05 -17.61
N ARG A 8 22.54 -8.46 -16.33
CA ARG A 8 21.80 -7.78 -15.26
C ARG A 8 22.03 -6.26 -15.36
N ARG A 9 21.00 -5.50 -15.72
CA ARG A 9 21.04 -4.03 -15.65
C ARG A 9 20.11 -3.56 -14.55
N ASN A 10 20.74 -3.07 -13.48
CA ASN A 10 20.14 -2.28 -12.43
C ASN A 10 19.47 -1.03 -13.04
N LEU A 11 18.15 -0.90 -12.94
CA LEU A 11 17.51 0.41 -12.99
C LEU A 11 17.22 0.87 -11.56
N ARG A 12 18.08 1.75 -11.08
CA ARG A 12 17.83 2.56 -9.88
C ARG A 12 16.70 3.54 -10.22
N LEU A 13 15.51 3.35 -9.67
CA LEU A 13 14.48 4.40 -9.64
C LEU A 13 14.39 4.96 -8.22
N ARG A 14 15.04 6.12 -8.06
CA ARG A 14 14.84 7.06 -6.96
C ARG A 14 13.39 7.55 -6.99
N GLY A 15 12.68 7.41 -5.87
CA GLY A 15 11.68 8.39 -5.41
C GLY A 15 10.30 8.41 -6.09
N GLN A 16 9.28 8.22 -5.24
CA GLN A 16 7.92 8.80 -5.30
C GLN A 16 6.91 8.26 -6.35
N ARG A 17 5.88 7.57 -5.81
CA ARG A 17 4.44 7.55 -6.17
C ARG A 17 4.06 7.63 -7.66
N GLN A 18 3.33 6.63 -8.14
CA GLN A 18 2.01 6.83 -8.76
C GLN A 18 1.31 5.46 -8.92
N PHE A 19 -0.01 5.47 -8.76
CA PHE A 19 -0.92 4.34 -8.98
C PHE A 19 -0.78 3.81 -10.41
N ASP A 20 -0.33 2.57 -10.58
CA ASP A 20 -0.33 1.91 -11.88
C ASP A 20 -1.72 1.27 -12.13
N ILE A 21 -2.62 2.07 -12.71
CA ILE A 21 -3.88 1.58 -13.28
C ILE A 21 -3.58 1.14 -14.71
N CYS A 22 -3.41 -0.17 -14.91
CA CYS A 22 -3.40 -0.76 -16.25
C CYS A 22 -4.83 -1.25 -16.56
N ILE A 23 -5.61 -0.46 -17.29
CA ILE A 23 -6.87 -0.94 -17.87
C ILE A 23 -6.50 -1.73 -19.13
N LEU A 24 -6.66 -3.05 -19.08
CA LEU A 24 -6.62 -3.88 -20.27
C LEU A 24 -8.05 -4.02 -20.79
N ILE A 25 -8.34 -3.35 -21.90
CA ILE A 25 -9.53 -3.62 -22.71
C ILE A 25 -9.11 -4.67 -23.73
N SER A 26 -9.66 -5.87 -23.63
CA SER A 26 -9.56 -6.87 -24.70
C SER A 26 -10.95 -7.42 -24.96
N ASN A 27 -11.42 -7.20 -26.18
CA ASN A 27 -12.68 -7.68 -26.72
C ASN A 27 -12.71 -9.23 -26.77
N ASP A 28 -13.91 -9.79 -26.63
CA ASP A 28 -14.22 -11.22 -26.59
C ASP A 28 -13.68 -12.01 -27.79
N GLU A 29 -13.05 -13.17 -27.53
CA GLU A 29 -13.41 -14.49 -28.08
C GLU A 29 -12.26 -15.52 -27.82
N ASP A 30 -12.68 -16.72 -27.40
CA ASP A 30 -11.98 -18.03 -27.38
C ASP A 30 -11.48 -18.61 -26.04
N GLU A 31 -11.83 -19.88 -25.85
CA GLU A 31 -11.62 -20.73 -24.69
C GLU A 31 -10.18 -21.25 -24.60
N THR A 32 -9.60 -21.35 -23.39
CA THR A 32 -8.98 -22.57 -22.80
C THR A 32 -8.05 -22.26 -21.61
N ARG A 33 -8.30 -22.96 -20.49
CA ARG A 33 -7.44 -23.33 -19.34
C ARG A 33 -6.07 -22.63 -19.16
N ASP A 34 -5.97 -21.73 -18.17
CA ASP A 34 -4.94 -21.77 -17.13
C ASP A 34 -5.44 -21.07 -15.86
N ASN A 35 -5.05 -21.60 -14.69
CA ASN A 35 -5.34 -21.03 -13.38
C ASN A 35 -4.39 -19.85 -13.11
N ASP A 36 -4.57 -18.75 -13.83
CA ASP A 36 -3.94 -17.50 -13.44
C ASP A 36 -4.73 -16.91 -12.27
N VAL A 37 -4.14 -16.99 -11.08
CA VAL A 37 -4.54 -16.25 -9.89
C VAL A 37 -4.59 -14.77 -10.28
N TYR A 38 -5.78 -14.26 -10.60
CA TYR A 38 -5.97 -12.83 -10.75
C TYR A 38 -5.78 -12.23 -9.35
N VAL A 39 -4.55 -11.80 -9.05
CA VAL A 39 -4.28 -10.88 -7.95
C VAL A 39 -4.87 -9.56 -8.38
N THR A 40 -6.20 -9.47 -8.30
CA THR A 40 -6.87 -8.17 -8.22
C THR A 40 -6.40 -7.57 -6.90
N ASP A 41 -5.33 -6.79 -6.96
CA ASP A 41 -5.04 -5.74 -5.96
C ASP A 41 -6.09 -4.63 -6.13
N THR A 42 -7.37 -5.01 -6.18
CA THR A 42 -8.50 -4.10 -6.10
C THR A 42 -8.71 -3.85 -4.61
N VAL A 43 -7.86 -3.02 -4.03
CA VAL A 43 -8.32 -2.17 -2.92
C VAL A 43 -9.63 -1.54 -3.41
N PRO A 44 -10.79 -1.85 -2.80
CA PRO A 44 -12.04 -1.23 -3.21
C PRO A 44 -11.83 0.28 -3.17
N SER A 45 -11.94 0.93 -4.32
CA SER A 45 -11.58 2.34 -4.53
C SER A 45 -12.44 3.36 -3.74
N GLY A 46 -13.08 2.93 -2.65
CA GLY A 46 -13.92 3.76 -1.79
C GLY A 46 -13.86 3.43 -0.30
N THR A 47 -13.03 2.48 0.15
CA THR A 47 -12.96 2.13 1.59
C THR A 47 -11.59 2.45 2.18
N VAL A 48 -11.58 3.05 3.37
CA VAL A 48 -10.34 3.29 4.12
C VAL A 48 -9.90 2.00 4.79
N SER A 49 -8.63 1.64 4.62
CA SER A 49 -7.99 0.49 5.26
C SER A 49 -6.62 0.86 5.83
N CYS A 50 -6.13 0.06 6.77
CA CYS A 50 -4.78 0.21 7.33
C CYS A 50 -3.79 -0.67 6.55
N PRO A 51 -2.76 -0.12 5.89
CA PRO A 51 -1.82 -0.92 5.08
C PRO A 51 -0.86 -1.80 5.91
N ILE A 52 -0.92 -1.74 7.25
CA ILE A 52 -0.05 -2.52 8.14
C ILE A 52 -0.75 -3.79 8.63
N CYS A 53 -1.99 -3.67 9.11
CA CYS A 53 -2.77 -4.82 9.58
C CYS A 53 -3.77 -5.33 8.53
N MET A 54 -3.94 -4.62 7.41
CA MET A 54 -4.87 -4.93 6.32
C MET A 54 -6.36 -4.84 6.70
N ASP A 55 -6.68 -4.46 7.93
CA ASP A 55 -8.06 -4.23 8.38
C ASP A 55 -8.72 -3.06 7.65
N GLY A 56 -10.00 -3.20 7.33
CA GLY A 56 -10.86 -2.14 6.81
C GLY A 56 -11.44 -1.23 7.90
N TYR A 57 -12.09 -0.13 7.48
CA TYR A 57 -12.69 0.87 8.39
C TYR A 57 -13.60 0.23 9.45
N SER A 58 -14.51 -0.66 9.04
CA SER A 58 -15.47 -1.29 9.95
C SER A 58 -14.78 -2.10 11.05
N GLU A 59 -13.77 -2.91 10.70
CA GLU A 59 -13.01 -3.73 11.64
C GLU A 59 -12.17 -2.89 12.60
N ILE A 60 -11.60 -1.79 12.09
CA ILE A 60 -10.84 -0.84 12.89
C ILE A 60 -11.73 -0.18 13.95
N VAL A 61 -12.91 0.33 13.56
CA VAL A 61 -13.83 1.00 14.50
C VAL A 61 -14.46 0.01 15.47
N GLN A 62 -14.84 -1.18 15.01
CA GLN A 62 -15.43 -2.22 15.87
C GLN A 62 -14.48 -2.71 16.97
N SER A 63 -13.17 -2.69 16.69
CA SER A 63 -12.12 -2.98 17.68
C SER A 63 -11.74 -1.79 18.57
N GLY A 64 -12.45 -0.66 18.47
CA GLY A 64 -12.20 0.54 19.27
C GLY A 64 -10.93 1.32 18.86
N ARG A 65 -10.35 1.00 17.70
CA ARG A 65 -9.21 1.73 17.14
C ARG A 65 -9.70 2.92 16.32
N LEU A 66 -8.82 3.89 16.11
CA LEU A 66 -9.12 5.09 15.33
C LEU A 66 -8.38 5.05 14.00
N ILE A 67 -8.97 5.63 12.97
CA ILE A 67 -8.23 5.99 11.76
C ILE A 67 -7.43 7.25 12.06
N VAL A 68 -6.14 7.22 11.75
CA VAL A 68 -5.22 8.34 11.95
C VAL A 68 -4.55 8.70 10.64
N SER A 69 -4.42 10.00 10.40
CA SER A 69 -3.64 10.55 9.30
C SER A 69 -2.38 11.21 9.83
N THR A 70 -1.26 10.95 9.17
CA THR A 70 0.01 11.63 9.42
C THR A 70 0.02 12.97 8.69
N LYS A 71 0.82 13.95 9.16
CA LYS A 71 1.02 15.24 8.44
C LYS A 71 1.60 15.08 7.04
N CYS A 72 2.19 13.92 6.72
CA CYS A 72 2.63 13.59 5.37
C CYS A 72 1.54 12.96 4.48
N GLY A 73 0.30 12.81 4.98
CA GLY A 73 -0.87 12.37 4.21
C GLY A 73 -1.09 10.86 4.16
N HIS A 74 -0.30 10.06 4.86
CA HIS A 74 -0.51 8.60 4.92
C HIS A 74 -1.41 8.24 6.10
N VAL A 75 -2.32 7.30 5.86
CA VAL A 75 -3.39 6.88 6.76
C VAL A 75 -3.11 5.46 7.30
N PHE A 76 -3.39 5.26 8.58
CA PHE A 76 -3.21 3.99 9.29
C PHE A 76 -4.27 3.87 10.39
N CYS A 77 -4.39 2.71 11.03
CA CYS A 77 -5.06 2.62 12.33
C CYS A 77 -4.15 3.10 13.46
N SER A 78 -4.75 3.57 14.56
CA SER A 78 -4.05 4.18 15.69
C SER A 78 -3.05 3.24 16.37
N GLN A 79 -3.36 1.94 16.42
CA GLN A 79 -2.48 0.93 16.99
C GLN A 79 -1.24 0.71 16.13
N CYS A 80 -1.42 0.40 14.84
CA CYS A 80 -0.29 0.12 13.95
C CYS A 80 0.66 1.31 13.81
N LEU A 81 0.15 2.53 13.73
CA LEU A 81 1.02 3.72 13.69
C LEU A 81 1.79 3.89 15.02
N ARG A 82 1.11 3.71 16.17
CA ARG A 82 1.76 3.78 17.48
C ARG A 82 2.88 2.76 17.61
N ASP A 83 2.63 1.51 17.22
CA ASP A 83 3.60 0.42 17.33
C ASP A 83 4.78 0.65 16.38
N SER A 84 4.53 1.09 15.15
CA SER A 84 5.60 1.47 14.22
C SER A 84 6.50 2.57 14.77
N LEU A 85 5.92 3.59 15.43
CA LEU A 85 6.67 4.68 16.05
C LEU A 85 7.48 4.25 17.27
N ARG A 86 7.17 3.11 17.91
CA ARG A 86 8.03 2.53 18.97
C ARG A 86 9.35 2.02 18.41
N ASN A 87 9.35 1.53 17.18
CA ASN A 87 10.54 0.98 16.53
C ASN A 87 11.30 2.02 15.70
N ALA A 88 10.58 2.92 15.00
CA ALA A 88 11.19 3.94 14.15
C ALA A 88 10.35 5.23 14.10
N ASN A 89 11.00 6.38 14.31
CA ASN A 89 10.37 7.70 14.26
C ASN A 89 10.14 8.19 12.81
N SER A 90 9.56 7.36 11.95
CA SER A 90 9.36 7.64 10.53
C SER A 90 8.05 7.04 10.01
N CYS A 91 7.44 7.70 9.03
CA CYS A 91 6.24 7.21 8.36
C CYS A 91 6.51 5.83 7.71
N PRO A 92 5.66 4.81 7.95
CA PRO A 92 5.78 3.49 7.35
C PRO A 92 5.79 3.52 5.82
N THR A 93 5.04 4.45 5.20
CA THR A 93 4.88 4.53 3.75
C THR A 93 5.98 5.35 3.07
N CYS A 94 6.25 6.57 3.53
CA CYS A 94 7.18 7.49 2.85
C CYS A 94 8.47 7.77 3.59
N ARG A 95 8.69 7.15 4.76
CA ARG A 95 9.89 7.32 5.61
C ARG A 95 10.16 8.74 6.10
N LYS A 96 9.24 9.69 5.89
CA LYS A 96 9.35 11.05 6.45
C LYS A 96 9.38 10.95 7.98
N LYS A 97 10.31 11.67 8.63
CA LYS A 97 10.40 11.68 10.09
C LYS A 97 9.07 12.12 10.71
N LEU A 98 8.60 11.37 11.69
CA LEU A 98 7.39 11.62 12.45
C LEU A 98 7.74 11.84 13.92
N THR A 99 7.20 12.90 14.51
CA THR A 99 7.22 13.13 15.97
C THR A 99 5.84 12.84 16.56
N HIS A 100 5.74 12.68 17.88
CA HIS A 100 4.49 12.34 18.59
C HIS A 100 3.30 13.28 18.34
N ARG A 101 3.52 14.48 17.77
CA ARG A 101 2.46 15.48 17.45
C ARG A 101 2.23 15.66 15.95
N GLN A 102 2.70 14.72 15.12
CA GLN A 102 2.63 14.80 13.65
C GLN A 102 1.62 13.83 13.03
N TYR A 103 0.67 13.33 13.81
CA TYR A 103 -0.51 12.62 13.32
C TYR A 103 -1.73 12.97 14.17
N HIS A 104 -2.92 12.81 13.61
CA HIS A 104 -4.19 13.09 14.29
C HIS A 104 -5.27 12.10 13.82
N PRO A 105 -6.28 11.82 14.66
CA PRO A 105 -7.43 11.06 14.19
C PRO A 105 -8.17 11.82 13.09
N ILE A 106 -8.83 11.07 12.22
CA ILE A 106 -9.77 11.59 11.23
C ILE A 106 -11.10 10.85 11.39
N TYR A 107 -12.20 11.57 11.16
CA TYR A 107 -13.56 11.06 11.27
C TYR A 107 -14.21 11.23 9.90
N ILE A 108 -14.66 10.11 9.35
CA ILE A 108 -15.25 9.97 8.02
C ILE A 108 -16.54 9.18 8.13
#